data_AF-G8QN75-F1
#
_entry.id   AF-G8QN75-F1
#
_cell.length_a   1.000
_cell.length_b   1.000
_cell.length_c   1.000
_cell.angle_alpha   90.00
_cell.angle_beta   90.00
_cell.angle_gamma   90.00
#
_symmetry.space_group_name_H-M   'P 1'
#
loop_
_entity.id
_entity.type
_entity.pdbx_description
1 polymer ?
#
loop_
_entity_poly.entity_id
_entity_poly.type
_entity_poly.pdbx_seq_one_letter_code
_entity_poly.pdbx_strand_id
1 'polypeptide(L)'
;MAESHVVSGLIAKRAEMAGLIDHHKKELSRIAGDLAHVDATIKLFAPEINLRTMHVKAHRQRNQFFRPGECQRLVLEDFRAADGAALSSRQIADQLASKKGLGADMTVQMQKNALAVLHRLEKVGMVVPAGRDGQAQTWKLV
;
A
#
# COMPACT_ATOMS: atom_id res chain seq x y z
N MET A 1 -7.45 9.45 44.75
CA MET A 1 -6.24 9.18 43.96
C MET A 1 -6.69 8.55 42.65
N ALA A 2 -6.87 9.37 41.61
CA ALA A 2 -7.25 8.89 40.30
C ALA A 2 -5.99 8.34 39.63
N GLU A 3 -5.72 7.03 39.76
CA GLU A 3 -4.86 6.39 38.80
C GLU A 3 -5.48 6.64 37.42
N SER A 4 -4.77 7.48 36.69
CA SER A 4 -5.25 8.26 35.56
C SER A 4 -5.98 7.36 34.56
N HIS A 5 -7.23 7.67 34.22
CA HIS A 5 -8.00 6.98 33.17
C HIS A 5 -7.20 6.81 31.86
N VAL A 6 -6.21 7.68 31.63
CA VAL A 6 -5.24 7.58 30.54
C VAL A 6 -4.34 6.34 30.69
N VAL A 7 -3.80 6.09 31.88
CA VAL A 7 -2.92 4.95 32.17
C VAL A 7 -3.68 3.64 32.01
N SER A 8 -4.91 3.54 32.51
CA SER A 8 -5.73 2.33 32.33
C SER A 8 -6.06 2.08 30.85
N GLY A 9 -6.38 3.12 30.08
CA GLY A 9 -6.57 3.03 28.63
C GLY A 9 -5.32 2.59 27.88
N LEU A 10 -4.13 3.09 28.25
CA LEU A 10 -2.86 2.68 27.67
C LEU A 10 -2.51 1.22 27.99
N ILE A 11 -2.79 0.76 29.21
CA ILE A 11 -2.60 -0.65 29.60
C ILE A 11 -3.49 -1.57 28.76
N ALA A 12 -4.77 -1.21 28.59
CA ALA A 12 -5.68 -1.95 27.72
C ALA A 12 -5.16 -2.00 26.28
N LYS A 13 -4.72 -0.85 25.73
CA LYS A 13 -4.18 -0.81 24.37
C LYS A 13 -2.90 -1.63 24.21
N ARG A 14 -2.03 -1.63 25.22
CA ARG A 14 -0.82 -2.48 25.25
C ARG A 14 -1.19 -3.96 25.20
N ALA A 15 -2.21 -4.39 25.94
CA ALA A 15 -2.67 -5.78 25.93
C ALA A 15 -3.21 -6.19 24.55
N GLU A 16 -4.00 -5.34 23.90
CA GLU A 16 -4.47 -5.57 22.52
C GLU A 16 -3.29 -5.74 21.55
N MET A 17 -2.31 -4.81 21.58
CA MET A 17 -1.13 -4.88 20.72
C MET A 17 -0.30 -6.14 20.98
N ALA A 18 -0.13 -6.54 22.25
CA ALA A 18 0.59 -7.75 22.62
C ALA A 18 -0.11 -9.02 22.06
N GLY A 19 -1.44 -9.07 22.14
CA GLY A 19 -2.23 -10.17 21.57
C GLY A 19 -2.10 -10.25 20.04
N LEU A 20 -2.14 -9.10 19.36
CA LEU A 20 -1.95 -9.04 17.91
C LEU A 20 -0.55 -9.54 17.49
N ILE A 21 0.49 -9.16 18.25
CA ILE A 21 1.85 -9.63 18.03
C ILE A 21 1.93 -11.15 18.20
N ASP A 22 1.34 -11.71 19.26
CA ASP A 22 1.36 -13.16 19.49
C ASP A 22 0.64 -13.93 18.38
N HIS A 23 -0.53 -13.43 17.95
CA HIS A 23 -1.27 -14.01 16.84
C HIS A 23 -0.43 -14.06 15.55
N HIS A 24 0.20 -12.94 15.16
CA HIS A 24 1.04 -12.90 13.97
C HIS A 24 2.31 -13.75 14.07
N LYS A 25 2.90 -13.90 15.27
CA LYS A 25 4.02 -14.82 15.49
C LYS A 25 3.62 -16.28 15.26
N LYS A 26 2.43 -16.67 15.72
CA LYS A 26 1.88 -18.01 15.47
C LYS A 26 1.65 -18.25 13.98
N GLU A 27 1.06 -17.28 13.29
CA GLU A 27 0.87 -17.37 11.83
C GLU A 27 2.21 -17.45 11.07
N LEU A 28 3.21 -16.68 11.48
CA LEU A 28 4.55 -16.75 10.90
C LEU A 28 5.16 -18.16 11.08
N SER A 29 5.05 -18.73 12.28
CA SER A 29 5.54 -20.08 12.58
C SER A 29 4.83 -21.13 11.72
N ARG A 30 3.50 -21.03 11.59
CA ARG A 30 2.69 -21.92 10.75
C ARG A 30 3.14 -21.89 9.28
N ILE A 31 3.22 -20.70 8.69
CA ILE A 31 3.63 -20.52 7.29
C ILE A 31 5.08 -20.99 7.07
N ALA A 32 5.98 -20.74 8.04
CA ALA A 32 7.36 -21.21 7.96
C ALA A 32 7.44 -22.75 8.00
N GLY A 33 6.61 -23.40 8.83
CA GLY A 33 6.48 -24.87 8.85
C GLY A 33 5.96 -25.43 7.53
N ASP A 34 4.90 -24.83 6.98
CA ASP A 34 4.35 -25.22 5.68
C ASP A 34 5.39 -25.08 4.55
N LEU A 35 6.16 -23.98 4.56
CA LEU A 35 7.25 -23.76 3.61
C LEU A 35 8.34 -24.83 3.75
N ALA A 36 8.74 -25.18 4.97
CA ALA A 36 9.73 -26.23 5.21
C ALA A 36 9.28 -27.60 4.68
N HIS A 37 7.98 -27.93 4.80
CA HIS A 37 7.42 -29.15 4.21
C HIS A 37 7.47 -29.13 2.67
N VAL A 38 7.16 -28.00 2.05
CA VAL A 38 7.28 -27.84 0.59
C VAL A 38 8.74 -27.98 0.15
N ASP A 39 9.68 -27.33 0.84
CA ASP A 39 11.12 -27.41 0.56
C ASP A 39 11.65 -28.85 0.65
N ALA A 40 11.25 -29.58 1.70
CA ALA A 40 11.60 -30.99 1.86
C ALA A 40 11.02 -31.84 0.73
N THR A 41 9.77 -31.58 0.34
CA THR A 41 9.13 -32.29 -0.78
C THR A 41 9.85 -32.03 -2.10
N ILE A 42 10.23 -30.78 -2.39
CA ILE A 42 11.03 -30.46 -3.59
C ILE A 42 12.35 -31.25 -3.57
N LYS A 43 13.03 -31.32 -2.43
CA LYS A 43 14.28 -32.08 -2.29
C LYS A 43 14.11 -33.59 -2.46
N LEU A 44 12.96 -34.16 -2.11
CA LEU A 44 12.67 -35.58 -2.36
C LEU A 44 12.56 -35.88 -3.86
N PHE A 45 11.98 -34.96 -4.65
CA PHE A 45 11.79 -35.15 -6.10
C PHE A 45 12.99 -34.68 -6.93
N ALA A 46 13.72 -33.66 -6.47
CA ALA A 46 14.81 -33.03 -7.21
C ALA A 46 15.93 -32.58 -6.23
N PRO A 47 16.76 -33.52 -5.73
CA PRO A 47 17.80 -33.24 -4.74
C PRO A 47 18.82 -32.17 -5.16
N GLU A 48 19.09 -32.08 -6.46
CA GLU A 48 20.03 -31.14 -7.09
C GLU A 48 19.57 -29.68 -7.07
N ILE A 49 18.27 -29.40 -6.92
CA ILE A 49 17.76 -28.03 -6.90
C ILE A 49 18.28 -27.28 -5.68
N ASN A 50 18.93 -26.14 -5.89
CA ASN A 50 19.35 -25.26 -4.80
C ASN A 50 18.22 -24.29 -4.43
N LEU A 51 17.49 -24.59 -3.36
CA LEU A 51 16.39 -23.75 -2.88
C LEU A 51 16.85 -22.33 -2.46
N ARG A 52 18.12 -22.15 -2.08
CA ARG A 52 18.66 -20.85 -1.67
C ARG A 52 18.76 -19.84 -2.81
N THR A 53 18.77 -20.32 -4.05
CA THR A 53 18.82 -19.44 -5.23
C THR A 53 17.43 -19.06 -5.75
N MET A 54 16.36 -19.58 -5.14
CA MET A 54 14.99 -19.25 -5.55
C MET A 54 14.59 -17.86 -5.07
N HIS A 55 14.02 -17.07 -5.96
CA HIS A 55 13.54 -15.73 -5.63
C HIS A 55 12.24 -15.78 -4.82
N VAL A 56 12.20 -15.00 -3.74
CA VAL A 56 10.98 -14.80 -2.95
C VAL A 56 9.94 -14.08 -3.80
N LYS A 57 8.77 -14.69 -3.96
CA LYS A 57 7.64 -14.02 -4.60
C LYS A 57 7.09 -12.94 -3.66
N ALA A 58 7.06 -11.70 -4.12
CA ALA A 58 6.55 -10.59 -3.33
C ALA A 58 5.09 -10.83 -2.91
N HIS A 59 4.80 -10.75 -1.61
CA HIS A 59 3.44 -10.74 -1.10
C HIS A 59 2.75 -9.44 -1.52
N ARG A 60 1.82 -9.53 -2.48
CA ARG A 60 0.99 -8.40 -2.91
C ARG A 60 -0.38 -8.53 -2.28
N GLN A 61 -0.71 -7.65 -1.35
CA GLN A 61 -2.11 -7.46 -0.96
C GLN A 61 -2.86 -6.89 -2.15
N ARG A 62 -3.97 -7.54 -2.53
CA ARG A 62 -4.87 -7.02 -3.56
C ARG A 62 -5.34 -5.64 -3.11
N ASN A 63 -5.33 -4.66 -4.02
CA ASN A 63 -5.76 -3.30 -3.71
C ASN A 63 -7.20 -3.32 -3.17
N GLN A 64 -7.34 -3.20 -1.84
CA GLN A 64 -8.62 -3.23 -1.15
C GLN A 64 -9.33 -1.87 -1.18
N PHE A 65 -8.62 -0.81 -1.54
CA PHE A 65 -9.11 0.56 -1.45
C PHE A 65 -9.94 0.97 -2.68
N PHE A 66 -9.63 0.40 -3.84
CA PHE A 66 -10.24 0.78 -5.10
C PHE A 66 -10.79 -0.44 -5.83
N ARG A 67 -12.04 -0.32 -6.29
CA ARG A 67 -12.60 -1.24 -7.28
C ARG A 67 -11.82 -1.11 -8.60
N PRO A 68 -11.86 -2.13 -9.48
CA PRO A 68 -11.25 -2.04 -10.81
C PRO A 68 -11.67 -0.75 -11.53
N GLY A 69 -10.69 0.03 -12.02
CA GLY A 69 -10.92 1.31 -12.72
C GLY A 69 -11.28 2.51 -11.83
N GLU A 70 -11.63 2.30 -10.56
CA GLU A 70 -12.12 3.38 -9.68
C GLU A 70 -11.04 4.43 -9.39
N CYS A 71 -9.81 3.99 -9.09
CA CYS A 71 -8.70 4.91 -8.81
C CYS A 71 -8.44 5.85 -9.99
N GLN A 72 -8.48 5.33 -11.22
CA GLN A 72 -8.29 6.16 -12.42
C GLN A 72 -9.41 7.17 -12.61
N ARG A 73 -10.66 6.76 -12.39
CA ARG A 73 -11.81 7.68 -12.47
C ARG A 73 -11.65 8.84 -11.48
N LEU A 74 -11.28 8.54 -10.24
CA LEU A 74 -11.09 9.57 -9.20
C LEU A 74 -9.93 10.52 -9.50
N VAL A 75 -8.80 9.99 -9.99
CA VAL A 75 -7.65 10.82 -10.42
C VAL A 75 -8.04 11.75 -11.57
N LEU A 76 -8.81 11.28 -12.55
CA LEU A 76 -9.29 12.12 -13.65
C LEU A 76 -10.33 13.16 -13.18
N GLU A 77 -11.15 12.83 -12.18
CA GLU A 77 -12.04 13.80 -11.53
C GLU A 77 -11.26 14.89 -10.82
N ASP A 78 -10.16 14.54 -10.13
CA ASP A 78 -9.28 15.51 -9.48
C ASP A 78 -8.68 16.48 -10.51
N PHE A 79 -8.19 15.97 -11.65
CA PHE A 79 -7.70 16.83 -12.73
C PHE A 79 -8.79 17.70 -13.36
N ARG A 80 -10.01 17.19 -13.54
CA ARG A 80 -11.14 17.98 -14.07
C ARG A 80 -11.55 19.08 -13.10
N ALA A 81 -11.53 18.81 -11.80
CA ALA A 81 -11.82 19.81 -10.77
C ALA A 81 -10.73 20.88 -10.64
N ALA A 82 -9.49 20.55 -11.03
CA ALA A 82 -8.37 21.47 -11.04
C ALA A 82 -8.33 22.41 -12.25
N ASP A 83 -9.27 22.27 -13.20
CA ASP A 83 -9.49 23.18 -14.34
C ASP A 83 -8.20 23.58 -15.08
N GLY A 84 -7.38 22.58 -15.43
CA GLY A 84 -6.12 22.76 -16.17
C GLY A 84 -4.90 23.07 -15.31
N ALA A 85 -5.04 23.22 -13.99
CA ALA A 85 -3.91 23.33 -13.09
C ALA A 85 -3.13 22.01 -12.97
N ALA A 86 -1.81 22.12 -12.86
CA ALA A 86 -0.95 20.97 -12.65
C ALA A 86 -1.05 20.47 -11.20
N LEU A 87 -1.35 19.18 -11.01
CA LEU A 87 -1.47 18.56 -9.69
C LEU A 87 -0.24 17.72 -9.37
N SER A 88 0.23 17.80 -8.13
CA SER A 88 1.28 16.91 -7.63
C SER A 88 0.71 15.56 -7.23
N SER A 89 1.53 14.50 -7.32
CA SER A 89 1.13 13.17 -6.85
C SER A 89 0.70 13.13 -5.38
N ARG A 90 1.23 14.06 -4.55
CA ARG A 90 0.85 14.20 -3.15
C ARG A 90 -0.53 14.82 -2.98
N GLN A 91 -0.84 15.89 -3.72
CA GLN A 91 -2.16 16.51 -3.70
C GLN A 91 -3.25 15.52 -4.13
N ILE A 92 -3.00 14.74 -5.18
CA ILE A 92 -3.92 13.69 -5.64
C ILE A 92 -4.08 12.61 -4.55
N ALA A 93 -2.98 12.22 -3.88
CA ALA A 93 -3.04 11.24 -2.80
C ALA A 93 -3.91 11.70 -1.61
N ASP A 94 -3.77 12.96 -1.21
CA ASP A 94 -4.54 13.56 -0.12
C ASP A 94 -6.03 13.62 -0.50
N GLN A 95 -6.36 14.03 -1.72
CA GLN A 95 -7.73 14.04 -2.23
C GLN A 95 -8.34 12.63 -2.28
N LEU A 96 -7.57 11.64 -2.76
CA LEU A 96 -7.99 10.23 -2.74
C LEU A 96 -8.23 9.70 -1.33
N ALA A 97 -7.35 10.04 -0.37
CA ALA A 97 -7.50 9.65 1.03
C ALA A 97 -8.78 10.25 1.63
N SER A 98 -9.02 11.55 1.41
CA SER A 98 -10.24 12.23 1.85
C SER A 98 -11.50 11.61 1.24
N LYS A 99 -11.51 11.33 -0.07
CA LYS A 99 -12.66 10.68 -0.75
C LYS A 99 -12.94 9.27 -0.25
N LYS A 100 -11.92 8.57 0.25
CA LYS A 100 -12.06 7.22 0.83
C LYS A 100 -12.28 7.21 2.34
N GLY A 101 -12.32 8.38 2.99
CA GLY A 101 -12.45 8.48 4.45
C GLY A 101 -11.26 7.88 5.20
N LEU A 102 -10.06 7.90 4.60
CA LEU A 102 -8.85 7.32 5.17
C LEU A 102 -8.03 8.37 5.92
N GLY A 103 -7.41 7.97 7.02
CA GLY A 103 -6.50 8.82 7.80
C GLY A 103 -5.15 9.05 7.12
N ALA A 104 -4.37 10.00 7.66
CA ALA A 104 -3.08 10.44 7.11
C ALA A 104 -2.04 9.29 6.94
N ASP A 105 -2.15 8.23 7.73
CA ASP A 105 -1.28 7.05 7.63
C ASP A 105 -1.36 6.36 6.26
N MET A 106 -2.46 6.56 5.53
CA MET A 106 -2.69 5.95 4.22
C MET A 106 -2.25 6.83 3.05
N THR A 107 -1.82 8.08 3.28
CA THR A 107 -1.41 9.00 2.20
C THR A 107 -0.28 8.42 1.35
N VAL A 108 0.70 7.76 1.95
CA VAL A 108 1.82 7.12 1.21
C VAL A 108 1.31 6.00 0.30
N GLN A 109 0.33 5.22 0.77
CA GLN A 109 -0.26 4.15 -0.03
C GLN A 109 -1.14 4.71 -1.16
N MET A 110 -1.88 5.80 -0.91
CA MET A 110 -2.65 6.50 -1.93
C MET A 110 -1.74 7.13 -2.99
N GLN A 111 -0.60 7.68 -2.59
CA GLN A 111 0.37 8.25 -3.53
C GLN A 111 0.95 7.19 -4.46
N LYS A 112 1.29 5.99 -3.95
CA LYS A 112 1.72 4.86 -4.79
C LYS A 112 0.64 4.45 -5.79
N ASN A 113 -0.63 4.43 -5.36
CA ASN A 113 -1.75 4.12 -6.24
C ASN A 113 -1.95 5.21 -7.32
N ALA A 114 -1.88 6.48 -6.94
CA ALA A 114 -1.96 7.61 -7.86
C ALA A 114 -0.84 7.57 -8.90
N LEU A 115 0.42 7.38 -8.49
CA LEU A 115 1.56 7.26 -9.40
C LEU A 115 1.40 6.11 -10.39
N ALA A 116 0.91 4.94 -9.95
CA ALA A 116 0.66 3.81 -10.84
C ALA A 116 -0.40 4.14 -11.91
N VAL A 117 -1.42 4.93 -11.56
CA VAL A 117 -2.42 5.44 -12.52
C VAL A 117 -1.81 6.48 -13.44
N LEU A 118 -1.06 7.45 -12.92
CA LEU A 118 -0.45 8.53 -13.69
C LEU A 118 0.51 8.00 -14.75
N HIS A 119 1.41 7.07 -14.39
CA HIS A 119 2.30 6.43 -15.37
C HIS A 119 1.54 5.64 -16.45
N ARG A 120 0.37 5.09 -16.12
CA ARG A 120 -0.48 4.44 -17.12
C ARG A 120 -1.13 5.47 -18.05
N LEU A 121 -1.65 6.57 -17.50
CA LEU A 121 -2.26 7.66 -18.28
C LEU A 121 -1.25 8.38 -19.17
N GLU A 122 -0.01 8.55 -18.68
CA GLU A 122 1.13 9.07 -19.42
C GLU A 122 1.45 8.21 -20.64
N LYS A 123 1.50 6.88 -20.49
CA LYS A 123 1.70 5.95 -21.61
C LYS A 123 0.61 6.02 -22.68
N VAL A 124 -0.60 6.40 -22.30
CA VAL A 124 -1.75 6.57 -23.21
C VAL A 124 -1.85 8.01 -23.74
N GLY A 125 -0.97 8.91 -23.29
CA GLY A 125 -0.94 10.31 -23.73
C GLY A 125 -2.07 11.18 -23.18
N MET A 126 -2.72 10.78 -22.09
CA MET A 126 -3.79 11.57 -21.45
C MET A 126 -3.26 12.59 -20.44
N VAL A 127 -2.07 12.35 -19.89
CA VAL A 127 -1.44 13.21 -18.87
C VAL A 127 0.02 13.38 -19.25
N VAL A 128 0.56 14.57 -19.06
CA VAL A 128 1.98 14.87 -19.23
C VAL A 128 2.58 15.49 -17.97
N PRO A 129 3.88 15.28 -17.72
CA PRO A 129 4.56 15.98 -16.65
C PRO A 129 4.59 17.50 -16.93
N ALA A 130 4.21 18.27 -15.92
CA ALA A 130 4.06 19.73 -16.01
C ALA A 130 5.15 20.50 -15.27
N GLY A 131 6.01 19.82 -14.51
CA GLY A 131 7.08 20.42 -13.72
C GLY A 131 7.29 19.72 -12.39
N ARG A 132 7.69 20.49 -11.38
CA ARG A 132 7.87 20.03 -9.99
C ARG A 132 7.27 21.04 -9.02
N ASP A 133 6.63 20.52 -7.99
CA ASP A 133 6.22 21.23 -6.79
C ASP A 133 7.06 20.70 -5.62
N GLY A 134 8.13 21.42 -5.29
CA GLY A 134 9.19 20.94 -4.40
C GLY A 134 9.89 19.70 -4.97
N GLN A 135 9.88 18.59 -4.22
CA GLN A 135 10.41 17.30 -4.67
C GLN A 135 9.40 16.46 -5.48
N ALA A 136 8.12 16.85 -5.52
CA ALA A 136 7.08 16.08 -6.18
C ALA A 136 6.92 16.50 -7.65
N GLN A 137 6.90 15.54 -8.56
CA GLN A 137 6.54 15.79 -9.96
C GLN A 137 5.06 16.21 -10.05
N THR A 138 4.81 17.27 -10.82
CA THR A 138 3.46 17.72 -11.15
C THR A 138 3.04 17.20 -12.52
N TRP A 139 1.75 16.99 -12.67
CA TRP A 139 1.13 16.35 -13.83
C TRP A 139 -0.02 17.24 -14.30
N LYS A 140 -0.29 17.26 -15.61
CA LYS A 140 -1.42 17.96 -16.21
C LYS A 140 -2.08 17.10 -17.28
N LEU A 141 -3.38 17.29 -17.51
CA LEU A 141 -4.04 16.71 -18.68
C LEU A 141 -3.46 17.32 -19.96
N VAL A 142 -3.40 16.50 -21.01
CA VAL A 142 -3.01 16.93 -22.37
C VAL A 142 -4.15 17.70 -23.03
#